data_AF-A0A925WWH2-F1
#
_entry.id   AF-A0A925WWH2-F1
#
_cell.length_a   1.000
_cell.length_b   1.000
_cell.length_c   1.000
_cell.angle_alpha   90.00
_cell.angle_beta   90.00
_cell.angle_gamma   90.00
#
_symmetry.space_group_name_H-M   'P 1'
#
loop_
_entity.id
_entity.type
_entity.pdbx_description
1 polymer ?
#
loop_
_entity_poly.entity_id
_entity_poly.type
_entity_poly.pdbx_seq_one_letter_code
_entity_poly.pdbx_strand_id
1 'polypeptide(L)'
;MKRLMTLFAFLVLLVAAPAQAQFDLMGGQFDLASMQRMQFEPIRMLSQPPVEKELKLDKSQKEAVKKLLKENVEAIKEEAKEGPNRDLEKVTARQNELNARAKALLREDQRKRLAEIHVQALGDEAVFDPEIQAGLSLTAPQKTSLAEVSKQNSMARLNMMKGVSIFNTGGIKKKQDAAAAEMREKTAKILTTEQKTRLKTMEGAPFKDLKKITGQ
;
A
#
# COMPACT_ATOMS: atom_id res chain seq x y z
N MET A 1 -65.12 32.99 14.19
CA MET A 1 -63.67 33.25 14.13
C MET A 1 -62.92 31.97 14.49
N LYS A 2 -61.90 31.63 13.68
CA LYS A 2 -60.79 30.67 13.89
C LYS A 2 -61.12 29.17 13.93
N ARG A 3 -60.94 28.52 12.78
CA ARG A 3 -60.76 27.06 12.62
C ARG A 3 -59.26 26.75 12.54
N LEU A 4 -58.84 25.76 13.35
CA LEU A 4 -57.86 24.70 13.09
C LEU A 4 -56.63 25.05 12.22
N MET A 5 -55.46 25.24 12.86
CA MET A 5 -54.15 25.19 12.18
C MET A 5 -53.54 23.80 12.32
N THR A 6 -53.30 23.18 11.17
CA THR A 6 -52.71 21.87 10.93
C THR A 6 -51.22 21.85 11.31
N LEU A 7 -50.80 20.88 12.11
CA LEU A 7 -49.39 20.51 12.29
C LEU A 7 -48.84 19.90 10.99
N PHE A 8 -47.66 20.36 10.54
CA PHE A 8 -46.80 19.61 9.63
C PHE A 8 -45.44 19.41 10.32
N ALA A 9 -45.24 18.21 10.86
CA ALA A 9 -43.94 17.73 11.28
C ALA A 9 -43.24 17.11 10.06
N PHE A 10 -42.16 17.72 9.60
CA PHE A 10 -41.22 17.07 8.67
C PHE A 10 -40.00 16.63 9.47
N LEU A 11 -40.03 15.35 9.87
CA LEU A 11 -38.89 14.63 10.43
C LEU A 11 -38.08 14.08 9.24
N VAL A 12 -37.07 14.80 8.79
CA VAL A 12 -36.07 14.26 7.85
C VAL A 12 -35.00 13.55 8.68
N LEU A 13 -35.22 12.26 8.91
CA LEU A 13 -34.23 11.34 9.47
C LEU A 13 -33.27 10.93 8.33
N LEU A 14 -32.23 11.75 8.13
CA LEU A 14 -31.11 11.36 7.28
C LEU A 14 -30.25 10.37 8.10
N VAL A 15 -30.48 9.07 7.90
CA VAL A 15 -29.60 8.04 8.47
C VAL A 15 -28.29 8.09 7.69
N ALA A 16 -27.34 8.90 8.17
CA ALA A 16 -25.94 8.76 7.80
C ALA A 16 -25.45 7.44 8.43
N ALA A 17 -25.63 6.34 7.71
CA ALA A 17 -24.95 5.11 8.07
C ALA A 17 -23.43 5.40 8.04
N PRO A 18 -22.66 4.99 9.06
CA PRO A 18 -21.22 5.15 9.03
C PRO A 18 -20.70 4.39 7.80
N ALA A 19 -19.97 5.09 6.93
CA ALA A 19 -19.38 4.55 5.69
C ALA A 19 -18.48 3.31 5.92
N GLN A 20 -18.16 3.00 7.17
CA GLN A 20 -17.46 1.80 7.62
C GLN A 20 -18.27 0.51 7.39
N ALA A 21 -19.61 0.56 7.40
CA ALA A 21 -20.45 -0.64 7.20
C ALA A 21 -20.66 -1.05 5.73
N GLN A 22 -20.30 -0.19 4.77
CA GLN A 22 -20.37 -0.52 3.33
C GLN A 22 -19.14 -1.27 2.82
N PHE A 23 -18.06 -1.33 3.61
CA PHE A 23 -16.87 -2.11 3.27
C PHE A 23 -17.06 -3.62 3.48
N ASP A 24 -17.92 -4.04 4.43
CA ASP A 24 -18.14 -5.46 4.74
C ASP A 24 -19.09 -6.19 3.76
N LEU A 25 -19.89 -5.45 2.98
CA LEU A 25 -20.90 -6.01 2.06
C LEU A 25 -20.40 -6.30 0.64
N MET A 26 -19.16 -5.94 0.30
CA MET A 26 -18.60 -6.16 -1.03
C MET A 26 -17.64 -7.36 -1.08
N GLY A 27 -18.19 -8.58 -1.01
CA GLY A 27 -17.64 -9.81 -1.60
C GLY A 27 -16.14 -10.07 -1.41
N GLY A 28 -15.80 -10.79 -0.34
CA GLY A 28 -14.43 -11.15 0.04
C GLY A 28 -13.60 -11.92 -1.00
N GLN A 29 -12.29 -11.95 -0.70
CA GLN A 29 -11.12 -12.52 -1.42
C GLN A 29 -10.20 -11.56 -2.18
N PHE A 30 -10.42 -10.25 -2.09
CA PHE A 30 -9.34 -9.27 -2.19
C PHE A 30 -9.48 -8.29 -1.02
N ASP A 31 -9.25 -8.85 0.18
CA ASP A 31 -9.43 -8.19 1.47
C ASP A 31 -8.44 -7.03 1.63
N LEU A 32 -8.80 -6.05 2.44
CA LEU A 32 -7.93 -5.01 2.97
C LEU A 32 -6.64 -5.64 3.56
N ALA A 33 -6.71 -6.86 4.09
CA ALA A 33 -5.54 -7.66 4.53
C ALA A 33 -4.59 -8.08 3.39
N SER A 34 -5.06 -8.19 2.14
CA SER A 34 -4.22 -8.36 0.93
C SER A 34 -3.57 -7.05 0.51
N MET A 35 -4.26 -5.92 0.71
CA MET A 35 -3.68 -4.59 0.50
C MET A 35 -2.67 -4.21 1.58
N GLN A 36 -2.89 -4.64 2.84
CA GLN A 36 -1.93 -4.51 3.93
C GLN A 36 -0.66 -5.35 3.70
N ARG A 37 -0.73 -6.42 2.91
CA ARG A 37 0.47 -7.18 2.47
C ARG A 37 1.31 -6.49 1.39
N MET A 38 0.84 -5.36 0.86
CA MET A 38 1.62 -4.46 0.01
C MET A 38 2.18 -3.27 0.80
N GLN A 39 2.12 -3.32 2.13
CA GLN A 39 2.70 -2.27 2.95
C GLN A 39 4.21 -2.15 2.71
N PHE A 40 4.67 -0.91 2.77
CA PHE A 40 6.06 -0.59 2.98
C PHE A 40 6.67 -1.52 4.03
N GLU A 41 7.65 -2.32 3.62
CA GLU A 41 8.45 -3.13 4.54
C GLU A 41 9.84 -2.49 4.69
N PRO A 42 10.00 -1.41 5.49
CA PRO A 42 11.29 -0.77 5.71
C PRO A 42 12.37 -1.76 6.10
N ILE A 43 12.03 -2.79 6.87
CA ILE A 43 12.95 -3.87 7.25
C ILE A 43 13.53 -4.62 6.04
N ARG A 44 12.72 -4.90 5.02
CA ARG A 44 13.15 -5.58 3.80
C ARG A 44 14.00 -4.66 2.93
N MET A 45 13.66 -3.36 2.86
CA MET A 45 14.44 -2.38 2.10
C MET A 45 15.79 -2.10 2.76
N LEU A 46 15.83 -1.92 4.08
CA LEU A 46 17.05 -1.64 4.83
C LEU A 46 18.05 -2.79 4.80
N SER A 47 17.61 -4.02 4.56
CA SER A 47 18.50 -5.18 4.40
C SER A 47 19.05 -5.33 2.98
N GLN A 48 18.66 -4.46 2.03
CA GLN A 48 19.22 -4.46 0.69
C GLN A 48 20.57 -3.72 0.67
N PRO A 49 21.68 -4.34 0.22
CA PRO A 49 22.99 -3.68 0.21
C PRO A 49 23.03 -2.31 -0.49
N PRO A 50 22.31 -2.07 -1.60
CA PRO A 50 22.26 -0.74 -2.21
C PRO A 50 21.62 0.33 -1.31
N VAL A 51 20.58 -0.02 -0.56
CA VAL A 51 19.90 0.88 0.38
C VAL A 51 20.77 1.13 1.61
N GLU A 52 21.42 0.09 2.13
CA GLU A 52 22.38 0.24 3.24
C GLU A 52 23.49 1.25 2.88
N LYS A 53 24.00 1.16 1.65
CA LYS A 53 25.05 2.05 1.13
C LYS A 53 24.54 3.48 0.95
N GLU A 54 23.37 3.65 0.35
CA GLU A 54 22.74 4.96 0.12
C GLU A 54 22.45 5.69 1.44
N LEU A 55 21.90 4.99 2.41
CA LEU A 55 21.60 5.52 3.74
C LEU A 55 22.83 5.61 4.65
N LYS A 56 23.99 5.14 4.18
CA LYS A 56 25.25 5.08 4.93
C LYS A 56 25.04 4.45 6.31
N LEU A 57 24.35 3.30 6.36
CA LEU A 57 24.09 2.63 7.63
C LEU A 57 25.42 2.22 8.28
N ASP A 58 25.57 2.57 9.55
CA ASP A 58 26.74 2.17 10.33
C ASP A 58 26.68 0.68 10.72
N LYS A 59 27.75 0.18 11.34
CA LYS A 59 27.85 -1.22 11.74
C LYS A 59 26.75 -1.62 12.73
N SER A 60 26.41 -0.75 13.68
CA SER A 60 25.38 -1.05 14.69
C SER A 60 23.99 -1.11 14.04
N GLN A 61 23.67 -0.15 13.17
CA GLN A 61 22.42 -0.13 12.41
C GLN A 61 22.27 -1.38 11.54
N LYS A 62 23.33 -1.79 10.83
CA LYS A 62 23.33 -3.00 9.99
C LYS A 62 23.08 -4.27 10.79
N GLU A 63 23.77 -4.45 11.92
CA GLU A 63 23.56 -5.63 12.77
C GLU A 63 22.15 -5.65 13.38
N ALA A 64 21.61 -4.49 13.76
CA ALA A 64 20.24 -4.38 14.25
C ALA A 64 19.21 -4.71 13.16
N VAL A 65 19.40 -4.23 11.92
CA VAL A 65 18.55 -4.59 10.77
C VAL A 65 18.59 -6.09 10.49
N LYS A 66 19.79 -6.72 10.51
CA LYS A 66 19.92 -8.17 10.33
C LYS A 66 19.18 -8.95 11.41
N LYS A 67 19.25 -8.52 12.66
CA LYS A 67 18.54 -9.15 13.77
C LYS A 67 17.02 -9.07 13.56
N LEU A 68 16.51 -7.88 13.24
CA LEU A 68 15.09 -7.70 12.93
C LEU A 68 14.68 -8.59 11.76
N LEU A 69 15.48 -8.66 10.68
CA LEU A 69 15.16 -9.49 9.53
C LEU A 69 15.07 -10.97 9.91
N LYS A 70 15.99 -11.45 10.76
CA LYS A 70 15.95 -12.81 11.29
C LYS A 70 14.67 -13.07 12.12
N GLU A 71 14.32 -12.15 13.02
CA GLU A 71 13.07 -12.19 13.79
C GLU A 71 11.85 -12.27 12.87
N ASN A 72 11.80 -11.45 11.81
CA ASN A 72 10.73 -11.47 10.82
C ASN A 72 10.65 -12.81 10.08
N VAL A 73 11.79 -13.37 9.65
CA VAL A 73 11.84 -14.67 8.96
C VAL A 73 11.37 -15.81 9.86
N GLU A 74 11.77 -15.82 11.13
CA GLU A 74 11.32 -16.82 12.11
C GLU A 74 9.82 -16.71 12.35
N ALA A 75 9.31 -15.49 12.54
CA ALA A 75 7.89 -15.29 12.79
C ALA A 75 7.02 -15.65 11.57
N ILE A 76 7.47 -15.35 10.34
CA ILE A 76 6.80 -15.81 9.11
C ILE A 76 6.77 -17.35 9.04
N LYS A 77 7.85 -18.03 9.44
CA LYS A 77 7.88 -19.50 9.48
C LYS A 77 6.89 -20.08 10.47
N GLU A 78 6.75 -19.47 11.65
CA GLU A 78 5.76 -19.90 12.64
C GLU A 78 4.33 -19.67 12.14
N GLU A 79 4.04 -18.49 11.58
CA GLU A 79 2.73 -18.18 10.98
C GLU A 79 2.38 -19.11 9.81
N ALA A 80 3.38 -19.54 9.03
CA ALA A 80 3.16 -20.50 7.95
C ALA A 80 2.65 -21.85 8.46
N LYS A 81 2.98 -22.26 9.70
CA LYS A 81 2.47 -23.49 10.32
C LYS A 81 0.98 -23.40 10.65
N GLU A 82 0.45 -22.20 10.88
CA GLU A 82 -0.98 -21.96 11.13
C GLU A 82 -1.82 -22.03 9.84
N GLY A 83 -1.16 -21.99 8.67
CA GLY A 83 -1.81 -22.15 7.37
C GLY A 83 -2.88 -21.09 7.09
N PRO A 84 -4.04 -21.46 6.52
CA PRO A 84 -5.11 -20.52 6.19
C PRO A 84 -5.82 -19.94 7.43
N ASN A 85 -5.63 -20.54 8.61
CA ASN A 85 -6.28 -20.13 9.85
C ASN A 85 -5.46 -19.11 10.67
N ARG A 86 -4.35 -18.61 10.12
CA ARG A 86 -3.51 -17.63 10.81
C ARG A 86 -4.29 -16.38 11.19
N ASP A 87 -3.98 -15.84 12.35
CA ASP A 87 -4.56 -14.58 12.82
C ASP A 87 -3.96 -13.40 12.04
N LEU A 88 -4.73 -12.83 11.11
CA LEU A 88 -4.29 -11.73 10.25
C LEU A 88 -4.08 -10.41 11.02
N GLU A 89 -4.81 -10.19 12.12
CA GLU A 89 -4.62 -9.00 12.96
C GLU A 89 -3.28 -9.10 13.69
N LYS A 90 -2.98 -10.28 14.25
CA LYS A 90 -1.68 -10.55 14.89
C LYS A 90 -0.51 -10.41 13.90
N VAL A 91 -0.64 -10.95 12.69
CA VAL A 91 0.37 -10.82 11.63
C VAL A 91 0.62 -9.34 11.32
N THR A 92 -0.46 -8.57 11.15
CA THR A 92 -0.38 -7.13 10.81
C THR A 92 0.22 -6.31 11.96
N ALA A 93 -0.20 -6.56 13.20
CA ALA A 93 0.33 -5.89 14.38
C ALA A 93 1.84 -6.13 14.54
N ARG A 94 2.29 -7.39 14.39
CA ARG A 94 3.72 -7.74 14.40
C ARG A 94 4.48 -7.01 13.29
N GLN A 95 3.91 -6.97 12.08
CA GLN A 95 4.56 -6.30 10.95
C GLN A 95 4.73 -4.79 11.20
N ASN A 96 3.68 -4.14 11.71
CA ASN A 96 3.73 -2.74 12.12
C ASN A 96 4.80 -2.49 13.20
N GLU A 97 4.90 -3.38 14.20
CA GLU A 97 5.91 -3.28 15.25
C GLU A 97 7.33 -3.39 14.67
N LEU A 98 7.59 -4.40 13.83
CA LEU A 98 8.89 -4.60 13.19
C LEU A 98 9.26 -3.39 12.31
N ASN A 99 8.29 -2.84 11.58
CA ASN A 99 8.50 -1.67 10.74
C ASN A 99 8.78 -0.40 11.57
N ALA A 100 8.08 -0.22 12.69
CA ALA A 100 8.37 0.87 13.62
C ALA A 100 9.77 0.74 14.23
N ARG A 101 10.17 -0.46 14.67
CA ARG A 101 11.52 -0.75 15.20
C ARG A 101 12.59 -0.49 14.14
N ALA A 102 12.37 -0.92 12.90
CA ALA A 102 13.29 -0.67 11.80
C ALA A 102 13.47 0.84 11.52
N LYS A 103 12.38 1.61 11.50
CA LYS A 103 12.43 3.08 11.35
C LYS A 103 13.15 3.77 12.50
N ALA A 104 13.00 3.27 13.73
CA ALA A 104 13.63 3.82 14.92
C ALA A 104 15.17 3.66 14.93
N LEU A 105 15.72 2.70 14.18
CA LEU A 105 17.17 2.55 14.02
C LEU A 105 17.82 3.70 13.23
N LEU A 106 17.03 4.41 12.43
CA LEU A 106 17.51 5.41 11.49
C LEU A 106 17.49 6.79 12.12
N ARG A 107 18.46 7.62 11.78
CA ARG A 107 18.42 9.07 12.03
C ARG A 107 17.37 9.74 11.12
N GLU A 108 17.06 11.00 11.40
CA GLU A 108 16.03 11.74 10.66
C GLU A 108 16.34 11.85 9.15
N ASP A 109 17.58 12.17 8.79
CA ASP A 109 18.06 12.24 7.41
C ASP A 109 17.89 10.89 6.69
N GLN A 110 18.23 9.80 7.37
CA GLN A 110 18.10 8.44 6.85
C GLN A 110 16.63 8.02 6.69
N ARG A 111 15.75 8.37 7.64
CA ARG A 111 14.31 8.10 7.54
C ARG A 111 13.70 8.82 6.37
N LYS A 112 14.02 10.12 6.20
CA LYS A 112 13.56 10.91 5.07
C LYS A 112 14.02 10.28 3.76
N ARG A 113 15.31 9.95 3.66
CA ARG A 113 15.85 9.33 2.44
C ARG A 113 15.25 7.95 2.16
N LEU A 114 14.97 7.15 3.18
CA LEU A 114 14.30 5.87 3.00
C LEU A 114 12.87 6.06 2.47
N ALA A 115 12.13 7.05 2.96
CA ALA A 115 10.79 7.36 2.46
C ALA A 115 10.81 7.78 0.98
N GLU A 116 11.79 8.58 0.57
CA GLU A 116 12.00 8.94 -0.84
C GLU A 116 12.26 7.70 -1.72
N ILE A 117 13.16 6.81 -1.27
CA ILE A 117 13.45 5.55 -1.99
C ILE A 117 12.20 4.65 -2.04
N HIS A 118 11.41 4.62 -0.98
CA HIS A 118 10.16 3.85 -0.93
C HIS A 118 9.15 4.31 -1.98
N VAL A 119 8.92 5.63 -2.07
CA VAL A 119 8.03 6.21 -3.11
C VAL A 119 8.53 5.82 -4.50
N GLN A 120 9.84 5.92 -4.76
CA GLN A 120 10.44 5.52 -6.04
C GLN A 120 10.30 4.01 -6.31
N ALA A 121 10.43 3.17 -5.29
CA ALA A 121 10.34 1.72 -5.40
C ALA A 121 8.91 1.25 -5.72
N LEU A 122 7.91 1.94 -5.18
CA LEU A 122 6.51 1.67 -5.48
C LEU A 122 6.10 2.15 -6.87
N GLY A 123 6.72 3.23 -7.38
CA GLY A 123 6.36 3.82 -8.67
C GLY A 123 4.87 4.20 -8.71
N ASP A 124 4.13 3.70 -9.70
CA ASP A 124 2.70 4.03 -9.82
C ASP A 124 1.83 3.45 -8.70
N GLU A 125 2.31 2.42 -8.00
CA GLU A 125 1.59 1.83 -6.88
C GLU A 125 1.72 2.69 -5.59
N ALA A 126 2.54 3.75 -5.61
CA ALA A 126 2.76 4.66 -4.49
C ALA A 126 1.47 5.26 -3.91
N VAL A 127 0.49 5.54 -4.77
CA VAL A 127 -0.80 6.15 -4.35
C VAL A 127 -1.68 5.22 -3.50
N PHE A 128 -1.36 3.93 -3.44
CA PHE A 128 -2.08 2.97 -2.61
C PHE A 128 -1.44 2.79 -1.23
N ASP A 129 -0.24 3.32 -1.01
CA ASP A 129 0.44 3.24 0.27
C ASP A 129 -0.19 4.20 1.30
N PRO A 130 -0.58 3.72 2.51
CA PRO A 130 -1.26 4.56 3.50
C PRO A 130 -0.48 5.81 3.95
N GLU A 131 0.86 5.70 4.08
CA GLU A 131 1.70 6.83 4.49
C GLU A 131 1.77 7.88 3.37
N ILE A 132 1.84 7.42 2.12
CA ILE A 132 1.78 8.30 0.94
C ILE A 132 0.40 8.94 0.81
N GLN A 133 -0.68 8.19 1.01
CA GLN A 133 -2.05 8.75 0.98
C GLN A 133 -2.25 9.83 2.04
N ALA A 134 -1.72 9.62 3.26
CA ALA A 134 -1.73 10.63 4.31
C ALA A 134 -0.90 11.85 3.91
N GLY A 135 0.30 11.62 3.37
CA GLY A 135 1.17 12.67 2.83
C GLY A 135 0.53 13.47 1.70
N LEU A 136 -0.27 12.83 0.82
CA LEU A 136 -1.03 13.51 -0.24
C LEU A 136 -2.36 14.11 0.23
N SER A 137 -2.73 13.88 1.50
CA SER A 137 -3.98 14.33 2.08
C SER A 137 -5.19 13.91 1.22
N LEU A 138 -5.20 12.65 0.76
CA LEU A 138 -6.26 12.15 -0.10
C LEU A 138 -7.62 12.20 0.60
N THR A 139 -8.63 12.71 -0.10
CA THR A 139 -10.00 12.76 0.39
C THR A 139 -10.63 11.36 0.43
N ALA A 140 -11.70 11.18 1.21
CA ALA A 140 -12.42 9.90 1.25
C ALA A 140 -12.91 9.46 -0.14
N PRO A 141 -13.51 10.32 -0.99
CA PRO A 141 -13.87 9.94 -2.36
C PRO A 141 -12.68 9.46 -3.19
N GLN A 142 -11.53 10.13 -3.10
CA GLN A 142 -10.32 9.72 -3.83
C GLN A 142 -9.81 8.35 -3.37
N LYS A 143 -9.79 8.10 -2.06
CA LYS A 143 -9.41 6.79 -1.49
C LYS A 143 -10.34 5.69 -1.98
N THR A 144 -11.65 5.93 -2.02
CA THR A 144 -12.63 4.98 -2.56
C THR A 144 -12.39 4.71 -4.04
N SER A 145 -12.15 5.74 -4.86
CA SER A 145 -11.83 5.56 -6.28
C SER A 145 -10.54 4.78 -6.50
N LEU A 146 -9.50 5.03 -5.70
CA LEU A 146 -8.25 4.26 -5.76
C LEU A 146 -8.47 2.80 -5.35
N ALA A 147 -9.25 2.53 -4.31
CA ALA A 147 -9.57 1.17 -3.90
C ALA A 147 -10.26 0.39 -5.04
N GLU A 148 -11.19 1.02 -5.76
CA GLU A 148 -11.85 0.41 -6.92
C GLU A 148 -10.87 0.15 -8.08
N VAL A 149 -9.95 1.08 -8.37
CA VAL A 149 -8.88 0.86 -9.37
C VAL A 149 -7.99 -0.33 -8.98
N SER A 150 -7.59 -0.42 -7.71
CA SER A 150 -6.79 -1.53 -7.19
C SER A 150 -7.53 -2.87 -7.34
N LYS A 151 -8.83 -2.90 -7.01
CA LYS A 151 -9.69 -4.09 -7.17
C LYS A 151 -9.78 -4.53 -8.63
N GLN A 152 -10.04 -3.60 -9.55
CA GLN A 152 -10.10 -3.88 -10.99
C GLN A 152 -8.78 -4.45 -11.52
N ASN A 153 -7.66 -3.82 -11.15
CA ASN A 153 -6.33 -4.29 -11.53
C ASN A 153 -6.05 -5.71 -10.98
N SER A 154 -6.47 -5.98 -9.75
CA SER A 154 -6.30 -7.29 -9.11
C SER A 154 -7.13 -8.39 -9.78
N MET A 155 -8.40 -8.09 -10.12
CA MET A 155 -9.24 -8.99 -10.90
C MET A 155 -8.66 -9.24 -12.30
N ALA A 156 -8.14 -8.20 -12.95
CA ALA A 156 -7.48 -8.32 -14.25
C ALA A 156 -6.24 -9.24 -14.16
N ARG A 157 -5.38 -9.04 -13.15
CA ARG A 157 -4.22 -9.92 -12.89
C ARG A 157 -4.64 -11.37 -12.63
N LEU A 158 -5.68 -11.59 -11.82
CA LEU A 158 -6.20 -12.94 -11.56
C LEU A 158 -6.72 -13.62 -12.84
N ASN A 159 -7.48 -12.89 -13.65
CA ASN A 159 -7.99 -13.40 -14.92
C ASN A 159 -6.86 -13.68 -15.92
N MET A 160 -5.81 -12.85 -15.93
CA MET A 160 -4.60 -13.13 -16.70
C MET A 160 -3.96 -14.44 -16.25
N MET A 161 -3.78 -14.66 -14.94
CA MET A 161 -3.16 -15.89 -14.42
C MET A 161 -3.99 -17.15 -14.69
N LYS A 162 -5.33 -17.08 -14.65
CA LYS A 162 -6.21 -18.20 -15.01
C LYS A 162 -6.07 -18.63 -16.47
N GLY A 163 -5.68 -17.72 -17.37
CA GLY A 163 -5.48 -17.99 -18.79
C GLY A 163 -4.03 -18.32 -19.18
N VAL A 164 -3.11 -18.40 -18.21
CA VAL A 164 -1.70 -18.70 -18.46
C VAL A 164 -1.47 -20.20 -18.38
N SER A 165 -1.15 -20.80 -19.53
CA SER A 165 -0.54 -22.13 -19.57
C SER A 165 0.94 -22.02 -19.18
N ILE A 166 1.45 -23.01 -18.43
CA ILE A 166 2.86 -23.14 -17.99
C ILE A 166 3.86 -23.09 -19.15
N PHE A 167 3.38 -23.29 -20.39
CA PHE A 167 4.18 -23.30 -21.62
C PHE A 167 4.12 -22.00 -22.46
N ASN A 168 3.36 -20.98 -22.05
CA ASN A 168 3.21 -19.75 -22.84
C ASN A 168 3.40 -18.48 -22.00
N THR A 169 4.66 -18.17 -21.70
CA THR A 169 5.06 -17.02 -20.86
C THR A 169 5.27 -15.72 -21.64
N GLY A 170 5.43 -15.78 -22.97
CA GLY A 170 5.78 -14.61 -23.80
C GLY A 170 4.70 -13.53 -23.90
N GLY A 171 3.42 -13.90 -23.82
CA GLY A 171 2.29 -12.96 -23.86
C GLY A 171 1.95 -12.29 -22.53
N ILE A 172 2.52 -12.76 -21.42
CA ILE A 172 2.17 -12.31 -20.06
C ILE A 172 2.73 -10.92 -19.79
N LYS A 173 3.99 -10.69 -20.15
CA LYS A 173 4.67 -9.40 -19.92
C LYS A 173 3.91 -8.25 -20.59
N LYS A 174 3.53 -8.41 -21.86
CA LYS A 174 2.76 -7.38 -22.61
C LYS A 174 1.40 -7.09 -21.96
N LYS A 175 0.71 -8.11 -21.44
CA LYS A 175 -0.56 -7.94 -20.72
C LYS A 175 -0.36 -7.24 -19.38
N GLN A 176 0.71 -7.58 -18.65
CA GLN A 176 1.07 -6.90 -17.40
C GLN A 176 1.42 -5.42 -17.63
N ASP A 177 2.21 -5.12 -18.67
CA ASP A 177 2.60 -3.75 -19.03
C ASP A 177 1.36 -2.92 -19.41
N ALA A 178 0.41 -3.50 -20.16
CA ALA A 178 -0.85 -2.85 -20.51
C ALA A 178 -1.72 -2.58 -19.27
N ALA A 179 -1.86 -3.54 -18.37
CA ALA A 179 -2.60 -3.35 -17.11
C ALA A 179 -1.93 -2.28 -16.22
N ALA A 180 -0.59 -2.25 -16.16
CA ALA A 180 0.13 -1.23 -15.43
C ALA A 180 -0.09 0.16 -16.04
N ALA A 181 -0.07 0.29 -17.36
CA ALA A 181 -0.34 1.55 -18.06
C ALA A 181 -1.77 2.04 -17.83
N GLU A 182 -2.77 1.15 -17.90
CA GLU A 182 -4.17 1.47 -17.63
C GLU A 182 -4.36 1.91 -16.17
N MET A 183 -3.74 1.20 -15.23
CA MET A 183 -3.78 1.55 -13.81
C MET A 183 -3.17 2.95 -13.59
N ARG A 184 -2.00 3.23 -14.16
CA ARG A 184 -1.35 4.54 -14.11
C ARG A 184 -2.24 5.66 -14.65
N GLU A 185 -2.92 5.42 -15.78
CA GLU A 185 -3.83 6.42 -16.35
C GLU A 185 -5.03 6.69 -15.43
N LYS A 186 -5.64 5.63 -14.88
CA LYS A 186 -6.78 5.74 -13.96
C LYS A 186 -6.40 6.45 -12.66
N THR A 187 -5.26 6.10 -12.04
CA THR A 187 -4.78 6.75 -10.81
C THR A 187 -4.43 8.21 -11.06
N ALA A 188 -3.80 8.53 -12.20
CA ALA A 188 -3.49 9.91 -12.55
C ALA A 188 -4.73 10.79 -12.73
N LYS A 189 -5.89 10.24 -13.12
CA LYS A 189 -7.15 11.02 -13.21
C LYS A 189 -7.78 11.32 -11.86
N ILE A 190 -7.47 10.54 -10.82
CA ILE A 190 -8.02 10.72 -9.46
C ILE A 190 -7.28 11.82 -8.69
N LEU A 191 -5.98 11.96 -8.91
CA LEU A 191 -5.16 12.95 -8.23
C LEU A 191 -5.31 14.35 -8.83
N THR A 192 -5.35 15.36 -7.96
CA THR A 192 -5.25 16.76 -8.36
C THR A 192 -3.85 17.10 -8.87
N THR A 193 -3.71 18.22 -9.59
CA THR A 193 -2.39 18.72 -10.03
C THR A 193 -1.44 18.93 -8.84
N GLU A 194 -1.94 19.50 -7.74
CA GLU A 194 -1.17 19.70 -6.52
C GLU A 194 -0.69 18.38 -5.90
N GLN A 195 -1.56 17.37 -5.83
CA GLN A 195 -1.20 16.05 -5.31
C GLN A 195 -0.16 15.35 -6.19
N LYS A 196 -0.23 15.49 -7.52
CA LYS A 196 0.80 14.97 -8.43
C LYS A 196 2.15 15.65 -8.21
N THR A 197 2.16 16.97 -8.05
CA THR A 197 3.38 17.73 -7.73
C THR A 197 3.95 17.32 -6.36
N ARG A 198 3.09 17.11 -5.37
CA ARG A 198 3.49 16.65 -4.04
C ARG A 198 4.07 15.23 -4.10
N LEU A 199 3.46 14.32 -4.83
CA LEU A 199 3.97 12.96 -5.04
C LEU A 199 5.37 12.98 -5.65
N LYS A 200 5.58 13.78 -6.71
CA LYS A 200 6.90 13.97 -7.32
C LYS A 200 7.92 14.58 -6.36
N THR A 201 7.48 15.43 -5.45
CA THR A 201 8.36 15.99 -4.40
C THR A 201 8.74 14.94 -3.37
N MET A 202 7.82 14.03 -3.03
CA MET A 202 8.05 12.92 -2.11
C MET A 202 9.03 11.88 -2.67
N GLU A 203 9.16 11.75 -4.00
CA GLU A 203 10.20 10.90 -4.62
C GLU A 203 11.61 11.36 -4.28
N GLY A 204 11.83 12.66 -4.08
CA GLY A 204 13.15 13.22 -3.76
C GLY A 204 14.19 12.97 -4.85
N ALA A 205 15.46 12.81 -4.44
CA ALA A 205 16.56 12.61 -5.39
C ALA A 205 16.52 11.19 -6.00
N PRO A 206 16.80 11.01 -7.31
CA PRO A 206 16.81 9.68 -7.93
C PRO A 206 17.72 8.69 -7.21
N PHE A 207 17.20 7.50 -6.90
CA PHE A 207 17.97 6.39 -6.35
C PHE A 207 18.57 5.55 -7.48
N LYS A 208 19.89 5.65 -7.67
CA LYS A 208 20.58 5.07 -8.84
C LYS A 208 20.46 3.55 -8.95
N ASP A 209 20.32 2.87 -7.82
CA ASP A 209 20.27 1.41 -7.73
C ASP A 209 18.83 0.86 -7.60
N LEU A 210 17.81 1.66 -7.95
CA LEU A 210 16.40 1.29 -7.84
C LEU A 210 16.07 -0.09 -8.45
N LYS A 211 16.60 -0.36 -9.65
CA LYS A 211 16.43 -1.64 -10.35
C LYS A 211 16.91 -2.86 -9.55
N LYS A 212 17.95 -2.68 -8.73
CA LYS A 212 18.50 -3.76 -7.89
C LYS A 212 17.58 -4.16 -6.74
N ILE A 213 16.66 -3.29 -6.34
CA ILE A 213 15.72 -3.56 -5.24
C ILE A 213 14.30 -3.87 -5.74
N THR A 214 13.92 -3.40 -6.94
CA THR A 214 12.61 -3.69 -7.54
C THR A 214 12.61 -4.90 -8.47
N GLY A 215 13.78 -5.35 -8.95
CA GLY A 215 13.90 -6.45 -9.91
C GLY A 215 13.42 -6.10 -11.32
N GLN A 216 13.29 -4.80 -11.62
CA GLN A 216 12.89 -4.25 -12.93
C GLN A 216 14.08 -3.89 -13.82
#